data_AF-A0A7F5R4J5-F1
#
_entry.id   AF-A0A7F5R4J5-F1
#
_cell.length_a   1.000
_cell.length_b   1.000
_cell.length_c   1.000
_cell.angle_alpha   90.00
_cell.angle_beta   90.00
_cell.angle_gamma   90.00
#
_symmetry.space_group_name_H-M   'P 1'
#
loop_
_entity.id
_entity.type
_entity.pdbx_description
1 polymer ?
#
loop_
_entity_poly.entity_id
_entity_poly.type
_entity_poly.pdbx_seq_one_letter_code
_entity_poly.pdbx_strand_id
1 'polypeptide(L)'
;MSPNIDSATGVLHETDEEILVENPIWKEPDGRKAKLVWRNVIIFAYLHLAGLYGAYLMLTSAKWATCIWAYILYTCGGLGVTAGAHRLWAHRSYKAKWPLRLMLTTFNTLAFQVIATNIIYIYTGCSI
;
A
#
# COMPACT_ATOMS: atom_id res chain seq x y z
N MET A 1 -38.21 -20.69 -36.80
CA MET A 1 -37.10 -20.02 -37.51
C MET A 1 -36.69 -18.84 -36.64
N SER A 2 -35.60 -18.96 -35.88
CA SER A 2 -35.09 -17.85 -35.05
C SER A 2 -34.43 -16.79 -35.94
N PRO A 3 -34.57 -15.49 -35.62
CA PRO A 3 -33.95 -14.42 -36.38
C PRO A 3 -32.42 -14.45 -36.21
N ASN A 4 -31.68 -14.21 -37.28
CA ASN A 4 -30.23 -14.14 -37.27
C ASN A 4 -29.79 -12.81 -36.63
N ILE A 5 -29.05 -12.86 -35.52
CA ILE A 5 -28.67 -11.70 -34.72
C ILE A 5 -27.17 -11.40 -34.90
N ASP A 6 -26.83 -10.67 -35.95
CA ASP A 6 -25.43 -10.32 -36.27
C ASP A 6 -24.91 -9.09 -35.49
N SER A 7 -25.67 -8.56 -34.52
CA SER A 7 -25.33 -7.32 -33.81
C SER A 7 -25.34 -7.49 -32.30
N ALA A 8 -24.23 -7.14 -31.64
CA ALA A 8 -24.11 -7.11 -30.19
C ALA A 8 -25.02 -6.01 -29.58
N THR A 9 -26.16 -6.40 -29.03
CA THR A 9 -27.14 -5.51 -28.39
C THR A 9 -26.79 -5.15 -26.95
N GLY A 10 -25.65 -5.66 -26.43
CA GLY A 10 -25.23 -5.46 -25.04
C GLY A 10 -26.07 -6.21 -24.00
N VAL A 11 -27.04 -7.00 -24.46
CA VAL A 11 -27.82 -7.94 -23.63
C VAL A 11 -27.17 -9.30 -23.77
N LEU A 12 -26.76 -9.90 -22.65
CA LEU A 12 -26.11 -11.21 -22.64
C LEU A 12 -27.18 -12.32 -22.78
N HIS A 13 -27.14 -13.07 -23.88
CA HIS A 13 -27.93 -14.29 -24.03
C HIS A 13 -27.09 -15.52 -23.63
N GLU A 14 -27.76 -16.57 -23.14
CA GLU A 14 -27.13 -17.84 -22.71
C GLU A 14 -26.29 -18.53 -23.79
N THR A 15 -26.56 -18.23 -25.06
CA THR A 15 -25.80 -18.72 -26.23
C THR A 15 -24.57 -17.89 -26.56
N ASP A 16 -24.45 -16.67 -26.02
CA ASP A 16 -23.34 -15.74 -26.29
C ASP A 16 -22.11 -16.05 -25.42
N GLU A 17 -22.29 -16.87 -24.37
CA GLU A 17 -21.25 -17.22 -23.40
C GLU A 17 -20.26 -18.27 -23.95
N GLU A 18 -20.64 -19.06 -24.96
CA GLU A 18 -19.79 -20.14 -25.49
C GLU A 18 -18.77 -19.65 -26.54
N ILE A 19 -18.94 -18.46 -27.12
CA ILE A 19 -18.11 -17.99 -28.26
C ILE A 19 -16.94 -17.09 -27.83
N LEU A 20 -16.93 -16.48 -26.64
CA LEU A 20 -15.93 -15.44 -26.31
C LEU A 20 -15.03 -15.72 -25.10
N VAL A 21 -14.96 -16.96 -24.60
CA VAL A 21 -13.89 -17.34 -23.69
C VAL A 21 -12.66 -17.76 -24.51
N GLU A 22 -12.07 -16.78 -25.21
CA GLU A 22 -10.65 -16.88 -25.56
C GLU A 22 -9.91 -17.17 -24.25
N ASN A 23 -9.31 -18.37 -24.16
CA ASN A 23 -8.44 -18.71 -23.04
C ASN A 23 -7.49 -17.54 -22.82
N PRO A 24 -7.47 -16.88 -21.64
CA PRO A 24 -6.60 -15.75 -21.42
C PRO A 24 -5.19 -16.24 -21.68
N ILE A 25 -4.57 -15.73 -22.76
CA ILE A 25 -3.17 -15.98 -23.07
C ILE A 25 -2.41 -15.33 -21.92
N TRP A 26 -2.04 -16.14 -20.92
CA TRP A 26 -1.16 -15.72 -19.86
C TRP A 26 0.14 -15.31 -20.52
N LYS A 27 0.33 -14.01 -20.71
CA LYS A 27 1.59 -13.48 -21.17
C LYS A 27 2.60 -13.83 -20.10
N GLU A 28 3.45 -14.82 -20.39
CA GLU A 28 4.57 -15.18 -19.55
C GLU A 28 5.28 -13.87 -19.20
N PRO A 29 5.56 -13.60 -17.91
CA PRO A 29 6.14 -12.33 -17.52
C PRO A 29 7.42 -12.16 -18.32
N ASP A 30 7.43 -11.19 -19.25
CA ASP A 30 8.60 -10.80 -20.02
C ASP A 30 9.77 -10.80 -19.04
N GLY A 31 10.81 -11.61 -19.31
CA GLY A 31 11.95 -11.90 -18.43
C GLY A 31 12.83 -10.67 -18.13
N ARG A 32 12.18 -9.57 -17.75
CA ARG A 32 12.75 -8.31 -17.33
C ARG A 32 13.55 -8.61 -16.09
N LYS A 33 14.86 -8.69 -16.27
CA LYS A 33 15.84 -8.77 -15.19
C LYS A 33 15.50 -7.66 -14.20
N ALA A 34 15.08 -8.02 -12.99
CA ALA A 34 14.79 -7.04 -11.95
C ALA A 34 16.04 -6.19 -11.74
N LYS A 35 15.98 -4.91 -12.11
CA LYS A 35 17.10 -4.00 -11.93
C LYS A 35 17.24 -3.74 -10.43
N LEU A 36 18.21 -4.40 -9.81
CA LEU A 36 18.46 -4.26 -8.38
C LEU A 36 18.91 -2.83 -8.07
N VAL A 37 18.11 -2.14 -7.26
CA VAL A 37 18.45 -0.81 -6.75
C VAL A 37 19.18 -0.99 -5.42
N TRP A 38 20.49 -1.17 -5.48
CA TRP A 38 21.35 -1.44 -4.33
C TRP A 38 21.21 -0.43 -3.17
N ARG A 39 20.91 0.84 -3.48
CA ARG A 39 20.64 1.87 -2.46
C ARG A 39 19.51 1.45 -1.51
N ASN A 40 18.41 0.93 -2.04
CA ASN A 40 17.29 0.49 -1.20
C ASN A 40 17.67 -0.76 -0.40
N VAL A 41 18.42 -1.68 -1.00
CA VAL A 41 18.90 -2.90 -0.32
C VAL A 41 19.74 -2.54 0.90
N ILE A 42 20.68 -1.60 0.77
CA ILE A 42 21.54 -1.16 1.87
C ILE A 42 20.72 -0.48 2.98
N ILE A 43 19.76 0.38 2.62
CA ILE A 43 18.88 1.05 3.60
C ILE A 43 18.06 0.03 4.38
N PHE A 44 17.48 -0.96 3.71
CA PHE A 44 16.75 -2.04 4.39
C PHE A 44 17.68 -2.89 5.25
N ALA A 45 18.86 -3.27 4.78
CA ALA A 45 19.82 -4.02 5.59
C ALA A 45 20.20 -3.26 6.88
N TYR A 46 20.51 -1.97 6.77
CA TYR A 46 20.81 -1.12 7.92
C TYR A 46 19.63 -1.03 8.90
N LEU A 47 18.40 -0.87 8.39
CA LEU A 47 17.19 -0.82 9.21
C LEU A 47 17.00 -2.10 10.05
N HIS A 48 17.22 -3.28 9.45
CA HIS A 48 17.09 -4.55 10.17
C HIS A 48 18.18 -4.72 11.23
N LEU A 49 19.42 -4.32 10.94
CA LEU A 49 20.52 -4.34 11.92
C LEU A 49 20.25 -3.37 13.09
N ALA A 50 19.79 -2.16 12.79
CA ALA A 50 19.41 -1.18 13.81
C ALA A 50 18.23 -1.67 14.67
N GLY A 51 17.27 -2.37 14.07
CA GLY A 51 16.16 -3.02 14.78
C GLY A 51 16.61 -4.11 15.74
N LEU A 52 17.52 -4.99 15.31
CA LEU A 52 18.10 -6.02 16.19
C LEU A 52 18.89 -5.41 17.35
N TYR A 53 19.67 -4.36 17.07
CA TYR A 53 20.40 -3.64 18.11
C TYR A 53 19.45 -2.92 19.10
N GLY A 54 18.38 -2.31 18.59
CA GLY A 54 17.33 -1.70 19.42
C GLY A 54 16.60 -2.71 20.30
N ALA A 55 16.33 -3.92 19.79
CA ALA A 55 15.75 -5.01 20.57
C ALA A 55 16.70 -5.49 21.68
N TYR A 56 18.00 -5.63 21.36
CA TYR A 56 19.02 -5.94 22.36
C TYR A 56 19.10 -4.87 23.46
N LEU A 57 19.05 -3.58 23.08
CA LEU A 57 19.09 -2.47 24.03
C LEU A 57 17.83 -2.39 24.91
N MET A 58 16.66 -2.75 24.35
CA MET A 58 15.41 -2.87 25.12
C MET A 58 15.49 -3.96 26.20
N LEU A 59 16.16 -5.08 25.92
CA LEU A 59 16.27 -6.19 26.87
C LEU A 59 17.34 -5.98 27.94
N THR A 60 18.40 -5.23 27.62
CA THR A 60 19.58 -5.14 28.49
C THR A 60 19.61 -3.91 29.40
N SER A 61 19.07 -2.76 28.97
CA SER A 61 19.29 -1.50 29.70
C SER A 61 18.14 -0.48 29.62
N ALA A 62 17.05 -0.77 28.92
CA ALA A 62 15.99 0.22 28.73
C ALA A 62 15.12 0.41 29.98
N LYS A 63 14.84 1.68 30.29
CA LYS A 63 13.83 2.05 31.30
C LYS A 63 12.45 1.67 30.77
N TRP A 64 11.56 1.22 31.65
CA TRP A 64 10.17 0.88 31.30
C TRP A 64 9.46 1.98 30.50
N ALA A 65 9.74 3.25 30.80
CA ALA A 65 9.22 4.39 30.05
C ALA A 65 9.61 4.36 28.55
N THR A 66 10.82 3.94 28.23
CA THR A 66 11.31 3.85 26.84
C THR A 66 10.64 2.70 26.09
N CYS A 67 10.37 1.58 26.75
CA CYS A 67 9.66 0.44 26.17
C CYS A 67 8.19 0.80 25.88
N ILE A 68 7.51 1.46 26.82
CA ILE A 68 6.12 1.93 26.62
C ILE A 68 6.07 2.97 25.49
N TRP A 69 7.01 3.92 25.46
CA TRP A 69 7.10 4.91 24.40
C TRP A 69 7.31 4.27 23.02
N ALA A 70 8.20 3.28 22.92
CA ALA A 70 8.42 2.54 21.69
C ALA A 70 7.16 1.80 21.22
N TYR A 71 6.40 1.20 22.14
CA TYR A 71 5.14 0.54 21.83
C TYR A 71 4.05 1.52 21.34
N ILE A 72 3.94 2.69 21.96
CA ILE A 72 3.02 3.74 21.52
C ILE A 72 3.40 4.20 20.10
N LEU A 73 4.68 4.47 19.83
CA LEU A 73 5.12 4.86 18.49
C LEU A 73 4.85 3.77 17.45
N TYR A 74 5.05 2.49 17.79
CA TYR A 74 4.74 1.36 16.92
C TYR A 74 3.25 1.31 16.55
N THR A 75 2.36 1.42 17.55
CA THR A 75 0.91 1.41 17.32
C THR A 75 0.45 2.63 16.53
N CYS A 76 0.97 3.83 16.82
CA CYS A 76 0.70 5.04 16.03
C CYS A 76 1.12 4.86 14.56
N GLY A 77 2.31 4.31 14.29
CA GLY A 77 2.77 4.01 12.93
C GLY A 77 1.88 3.02 12.19
N GLY A 78 1.48 1.93 12.86
CA GLY A 78 0.55 0.94 12.30
C GLY A 78 -0.83 1.51 11.97
N LEU A 79 -1.36 2.39 12.83
CA LEU A 79 -2.61 3.12 12.56
C LEU A 79 -2.46 4.09 11.39
N GLY A 80 -1.32 4.76 11.25
CA GLY A 80 -1.03 5.63 10.10
C GLY A 80 -1.12 4.90 8.76
N VAL A 81 -0.61 3.67 8.67
CA VAL A 81 -0.64 2.86 7.44
C VAL A 81 -2.04 2.29 7.18
N THR A 82 -2.65 1.67 8.20
CA THR A 82 -3.92 0.96 8.04
C THR A 82 -5.11 1.90 7.92
N ALA A 83 -5.20 2.92 8.78
CA ALA A 83 -6.25 3.93 8.70
C ALA A 83 -5.93 5.02 7.67
N GLY A 84 -4.67 5.39 7.46
CA GLY A 84 -4.27 6.38 6.45
C GLY A 84 -4.18 5.79 5.05
N ALA A 85 -3.04 5.19 4.73
CA ALA A 85 -2.72 4.67 3.39
C ALA A 85 -3.80 3.74 2.85
N HIS A 86 -4.22 2.77 3.64
CA HIS A 86 -5.17 1.77 3.17
C HIS A 86 -6.62 2.31 3.15
N ARG A 87 -7.18 2.70 4.31
CA ARG A 87 -8.62 3.02 4.39
C ARG A 87 -9.00 4.41 3.90
N LEU A 88 -8.24 5.44 4.26
CA LEU A 88 -8.56 6.81 3.88
C LEU A 88 -8.18 7.09 2.43
N TRP A 89 -6.99 6.66 2.02
CA TRP A 89 -6.44 7.05 0.72
C TRP A 89 -6.66 6.01 -0.38
N ALA A 90 -6.44 4.71 -0.14
CA ALA A 90 -6.65 3.70 -1.18
C ALA A 90 -8.13 3.35 -1.39
N HIS A 91 -8.88 3.14 -0.31
CA HIS A 91 -10.29 2.72 -0.39
C HIS A 91 -11.31 3.86 -0.22
N ARG A 92 -10.85 5.08 0.07
CA ARG A 92 -11.69 6.28 0.29
C ARG A 92 -12.92 6.02 1.17
N SER A 93 -12.77 5.19 2.20
CA SER A 93 -13.89 4.66 2.98
C SER A 93 -14.56 5.71 3.89
N TYR A 94 -13.91 6.86 4.12
CA TYR A 94 -14.44 7.96 4.92
C TYR A 94 -13.88 9.33 4.53
N LYS A 95 -14.68 10.40 4.71
CA LYS A 95 -14.25 11.80 4.55
C LYS A 95 -13.65 12.31 5.86
N ALA A 96 -12.32 12.33 5.96
CA ALA A 96 -11.61 12.91 7.09
C ALA A 96 -11.51 14.44 7.01
N LYS A 97 -11.76 15.13 8.13
CA LYS A 97 -11.49 16.58 8.27
C LYS A 97 -9.98 16.86 8.23
N TRP A 98 -9.60 18.09 7.88
CA TRP A 98 -8.21 18.53 7.74
C TRP A 98 -7.25 18.11 8.89
N PRO A 99 -7.60 18.28 10.19
CA PRO A 99 -6.70 17.89 11.29
C PRO A 99 -6.47 16.38 11.37
N LEU A 100 -7.49 15.57 11.07
CA LEU A 100 -7.37 14.11 11.06
C LEU A 100 -6.45 13.65 9.93
N ARG A 101 -6.53 14.29 8.75
CA ARG A 101 -5.63 14.01 7.62
C ARG A 101 -4.17 14.29 7.99
N LEU A 102 -3.90 15.42 8.63
CA LEU A 102 -2.53 15.79 9.05
C LEU A 102 -1.97 14.77 10.06
N MET A 103 -2.74 14.40 11.07
CA MET A 103 -2.32 13.42 12.07
C MET A 103 -1.98 12.06 11.45
N LEU A 104 -2.84 11.56 10.54
CA LEU A 104 -2.61 10.28 9.86
C LEU A 104 -1.39 10.36 8.92
N THR A 105 -1.15 11.50 8.26
CA THR A 105 0.06 11.70 7.45
C THR A 105 1.32 11.66 8.32
N THR A 106 1.33 12.34 9.46
CA THR A 106 2.47 12.31 10.40
C THR A 106 2.75 10.90 10.89
N PHE A 107 1.71 10.14 11.23
CA PHE A 107 1.85 8.74 11.64
C PHE A 107 2.34 7.83 10.51
N ASN A 108 1.94 8.08 9.25
CA ASN A 108 2.46 7.34 8.12
C ASN A 108 3.94 7.68 7.83
N THR A 109 4.36 8.93 8.05
CA THR A 109 5.78 9.33 7.96
C THR A 109 6.61 8.64 9.04
N LEU A 110 6.08 8.49 10.27
CA LEU A 110 6.72 7.70 11.32
C LEU A 110 6.91 6.23 10.91
N ALA A 111 5.99 5.66 10.13
CA ALA A 111 6.09 4.30 9.61
C ALA A 111 7.10 4.15 8.46
N PHE A 112 7.78 5.24 8.03
CA PHE A 112 8.76 5.25 6.94
C PHE A 112 8.25 4.71 5.59
N GLN A 113 6.93 4.67 5.38
CA GLN A 113 6.35 4.22 4.11
C GLN A 113 6.20 5.41 3.14
N VAL A 114 6.93 5.36 2.02
CA VAL A 114 6.91 6.36 0.92
C VAL A 114 5.51 6.50 0.26
N ILE A 115 4.59 5.58 0.56
CA ILE A 115 3.24 5.53 0.01
C ILE A 115 2.43 6.81 0.28
N ALA A 116 2.53 7.43 1.46
CA ALA A 116 1.73 8.64 1.75
C ALA A 116 2.12 9.82 0.86
N THR A 117 3.41 10.00 0.58
CA THR A 117 3.86 11.11 -0.26
C THR A 117 3.30 10.96 -1.66
N ASN A 118 3.44 9.79 -2.28
CA ASN A 118 2.96 9.57 -3.65
C ASN A 118 1.42 9.70 -3.75
N ILE A 119 0.70 9.15 -2.78
CA ILE A 119 -0.77 9.27 -2.69
C ILE A 119 -1.21 10.72 -2.48
N ILE A 120 -0.62 11.45 -1.52
CA ILE A 120 -1.00 12.84 -1.27
C ILE A 120 -0.67 13.71 -2.48
N TYR A 121 0.44 13.47 -3.17
CA TYR A 121 0.78 14.17 -4.41
C TYR A 121 -0.26 13.93 -5.51
N ILE A 122 -0.69 12.69 -5.72
CA ILE A 122 -1.75 12.34 -6.68
C ILE A 122 -3.08 13.03 -6.31
N TYR A 123 -3.42 13.11 -5.02
CA TYR A 123 -4.70 13.65 -4.57
C TYR A 123 -4.73 15.17 -4.33
N THR A 124 -3.58 15.82 -4.16
CA THR A 124 -3.51 17.24 -3.78
C THR A 124 -2.89 18.12 -4.86
N GLY A 125 -2.25 17.55 -5.89
CA GLY A 125 -1.72 18.30 -7.04
C GLY A 125 -0.70 19.39 -6.68
N CYS A 126 -0.22 19.43 -5.43
CA CYS A 126 0.61 20.49 -4.90
C CYS A 126 1.97 19.89 -4.53
N SER A 127 2.98 20.26 -5.31
CA SER A 127 4.39 19.98 -5.03
C SER A 127 4.82 20.84 -3.84
N ILE A 128 5.42 20.21 -2.82
CA ILE A 128 6.16 20.93 -1.77
C ILE A 128 7.64 20.88 -2.15
#